data_AF-I3T0H4-F1
#
_entry.id   AF-I3T0H4-F1
#
_cell.length_a   1.000
_cell.length_b   1.000
_cell.length_c   1.000
_cell.angle_alpha   90.00
_cell.angle_beta   90.00
_cell.angle_gamma   90.00
#
_symmetry.space_group_name_H-M   'P 1'
#
loop_
_entity.id
_entity.type
_entity.pdbx_description
1 polymer ?
#
loop_
_entity_poly.entity_id
_entity_poly.type
_entity_poly.pdbx_seq_one_letter_code
_entity_poly.pdbx_strand_id
1 'polypeptide(L)' 'MPRLKHRRDKALGVPVDRLVQAADSVLARRLRKTLGGGMRQIGILCAAALVGLHENVGKLKSDHKNARTLADGLSEI' A
#
# COMPACT_ATOMS: atom_id res chain seq x y z
N MET A 1 -13.75 1.39 -13.01
CA MET A 1 -12.33 1.39 -12.55
C MET A 1 -12.30 1.17 -11.04
N PRO A 2 -11.60 0.14 -10.54
CA PRO A 2 -11.66 -0.21 -9.12
C PRO A 2 -10.96 0.86 -8.28
N ARG A 3 -11.68 1.37 -7.27
CA ARG A 3 -11.15 2.38 -6.33
C ARG A 3 -10.06 1.71 -5.49
N LEU A 4 -8.79 2.04 -5.75
CA LEU A 4 -7.62 1.60 -4.97
C LEU A 4 -7.73 2.12 -3.53
N LYS A 5 -8.47 1.41 -2.68
CA LYS A 5 -8.51 1.58 -1.21
C LYS A 5 -7.63 0.55 -0.50
N HIS A 6 -6.61 0.02 -1.18
CA HIS A 6 -5.76 -1.03 -0.61
C HIS A 6 -4.68 -0.44 0.30
N ARG A 7 -4.58 -1.02 1.50
CA ARG A 7 -3.50 -0.79 2.45
C ARG A 7 -2.19 -1.31 1.86
N ARG A 8 -1.19 -0.45 1.75
CA ARG A 8 0.06 -0.76 1.03
C ARG A 8 1.25 -0.99 1.96
N ASP A 9 1.18 -0.53 3.20
CA ASP A 9 2.19 -0.71 4.26
C ASP A 9 2.54 -2.18 4.46
N LYS A 10 1.53 -3.03 4.65
CA LYS A 10 1.72 -4.43 5.04
C LYS A 10 2.34 -5.29 3.94
N ALA A 11 1.81 -5.14 2.74
CA ALA A 11 2.18 -5.97 1.60
C ALA A 11 3.48 -5.50 0.94
N LEU A 12 3.79 -4.21 1.00
CA LEU A 12 4.94 -3.62 0.32
C LEU A 12 6.07 -3.23 1.28
N GLY A 13 5.91 -3.39 2.60
CA GLY A 13 6.93 -3.06 3.59
C GLY A 13 7.26 -1.57 3.65
N VAL A 14 6.26 -0.71 3.43
CA VAL A 14 6.45 0.75 3.35
C VAL A 14 5.86 1.45 4.58
N PRO A 15 6.42 2.58 5.05
CA PRO A 15 5.95 3.28 6.25
C PRO A 15 4.64 4.07 6.04
N VAL A 16 3.96 3.89 4.91
CA VAL A 16 2.70 4.56 4.57
C VAL A 16 1.55 3.59 4.41
N ASP A 17 0.48 3.85 5.16
CA ASP A 17 -0.69 2.96 5.23
C ASP A 17 -1.48 2.94 3.90
N ARG A 18 -1.67 4.09 3.25
CA ARG A 18 -2.59 4.21 2.12
C ARG A 18 -2.19 5.28 1.11
N LEU A 19 -2.35 4.96 -0.17
CA LEU A 19 -2.33 5.90 -1.29
C LEU A 19 -3.74 6.02 -1.88
N VAL A 20 -4.15 7.23 -2.26
CA VAL A 20 -5.46 7.50 -2.85
C VAL A 20 -5.28 8.13 -4.21
N GLN A 21 -5.88 7.51 -5.23
CA GLN A 21 -6.04 8.11 -6.55
C GLN A 21 -7.46 8.68 -6.66
N ALA A 22 -7.58 9.93 -7.08
CA ALA A 22 -8.86 10.61 -7.25
C ALA A 22 -9.01 11.08 -8.70
N ALA A 23 -10.23 11.01 -9.22
CA ALA A 23 -10.55 11.53 -10.54
C ALA A 23 -10.44 13.06 -10.59
N ASP A 24 -10.85 13.74 -9.51
CA ASP A 24 -10.69 15.18 -9.32
C ASP A 24 -9.58 15.45 -8.29
N SER A 25 -8.45 15.94 -8.78
CA SER A 25 -7.28 16.25 -7.97
C SER A 25 -7.44 17.54 -7.13
N VAL A 26 -8.34 18.44 -7.51
CA VAL A 26 -8.61 19.70 -6.80
C VAL A 26 -9.46 19.39 -5.58
N LEU A 27 -10.57 18.67 -5.77
CA LEU A 27 -11.45 18.25 -4.68
C LEU A 27 -10.71 17.37 -3.67
N ALA A 28 -9.94 16.39 -4.15
CA ALA A 28 -9.16 15.50 -3.29
C ALA A 28 -8.14 16.25 -2.43
N ARG A 29 -7.50 17.29 -2.97
CA ARG A 29 -6.52 18.10 -2.24
C ARG A 29 -7.17 18.97 -1.17
N ARG A 30 -8.34 19.55 -1.47
CA ARG A 30 -9.15 20.28 -0.49
C ARG A 30 -9.56 19.38 0.66
N LEU A 31 -10.20 18.24 0.37
CA LEU A 31 -10.61 17.26 1.38
C LEU A 31 -9.43 16.77 2.22
N ARG A 32 -8.29 16.42 1.59
CA ARG A 32 -7.08 16.03 2.32
C ARG A 32 -6.60 17.11 3.28
N LYS A 33 -6.66 18.38 2.89
CA LYS A 33 -6.26 19.50 3.76
C LYS A 33 -7.27 19.72 4.89
N THR A 34 -8.57 19.71 4.61
CA THR A 34 -9.64 19.87 5.61
C THR A 34 -9.62 18.76 6.65
N LEU A 35 -9.31 17.52 6.25
CA LEU A 35 -9.23 16.35 7.14
C LEU A 35 -7.88 16.22 7.86
N GLY A 36 -6.98 17.21 7.76
CA GLY A 36 -5.70 17.21 8.47
C GLY A 36 -4.57 16.42 7.79
N GLY A 37 -4.78 15.81 6.62
CA GLY A 37 -3.78 15.06 5.85
C GLY A 37 -2.74 15.91 5.12
N GLY A 38 -2.59 17.18 5.50
CA GLY A 38 -1.83 18.23 4.83
C GLY A 38 -0.32 18.27 5.09
N MET A 39 0.35 17.12 5.24
CA MET A 39 1.77 17.01 5.64
C MET A 39 2.76 17.82 4.76
N ARG A 40 3.81 18.37 5.39
CA ARG A 40 4.88 19.15 4.72
C ARG A 40 6.01 18.29 4.16
N GLN A 41 6.46 17.28 4.91
CA GLN A 41 7.61 16.41 4.55
C GLN A 41 7.17 15.06 3.95
N ILE A 42 6.03 15.04 3.26
CA ILE A 42 5.44 13.81 2.71
C ILE A 42 6.32 13.13 1.64
N GLY A 43 7.30 13.85 1.08
CA GLY A 43 8.20 13.33 0.04
C GLY A 43 9.01 12.10 0.46
N ILE A 44 9.52 12.06 1.71
CA ILE A 44 10.30 10.92 2.22
C ILE A 44 9.44 9.65 2.23
N LEU A 45 8.21 9.79 2.71
CA LEU A 45 7.23 8.72 2.75
C LEU A 45 6.82 8.26 1.33
N CYS A 46 6.67 9.18 0.39
CA CYS A 46 6.41 8.85 -1.01
C CYS A 46 7.58 8.12 -1.68
N ALA A 47 8.83 8.48 -1.38
CA ALA A 47 10.00 7.81 -1.91
C ALA A 47 10.06 6.35 -1.43
N ALA A 48 9.85 6.10 -0.13
CA ALA A 48 9.76 4.75 0.41
C ALA A 48 8.62 3.94 -0.24
N ALA A 49 7.45 4.58 -0.45
CA ALA A 49 6.32 3.97 -1.14
C ALA A 49 6.64 3.54 -2.58
N LEU A 50 7.43 4.35 -3.29
CA LEU A 50 7.85 4.08 -4.67
C LEU A 50 8.83 2.90 -4.72
N VAL A 51 9.82 2.87 -3.83
CA VAL A 51 10.77 1.75 -3.70
C VAL A 51 10.04 0.45 -3.38
N GLY A 52 9.16 0.45 -2.37
CA GLY A 52 8.40 -0.76 -2.03
C GLY A 52 7.48 -1.24 -3.16
N LEU A 53 6.90 -0.31 -3.94
CA LEU A 53 6.11 -0.70 -5.11
C LEU A 53 6.95 -1.35 -6.21
N HIS A 54 8.16 -0.85 -6.43
CA HIS A 54 9.06 -1.39 -7.45
C HIS A 54 9.65 -2.75 -7.03
N GLU A 55 10.07 -2.88 -5.78
CA GLU A 55 10.86 -4.03 -5.33
C GLU A 55 10.01 -5.17 -4.74
N ASN A 56 8.86 -4.88 -4.12
CA ASN A 56 8.14 -5.87 -3.32
C ASN A 56 6.88 -6.43 -4.00
N VAL A 57 6.35 -5.78 -5.05
CA VAL A 57 5.19 -6.32 -5.80
C VAL A 57 5.50 -7.69 -6.42
N GLY A 58 6.70 -7.88 -6.96
CA GLY A 58 7.11 -9.18 -7.52
C GLY A 58 7.20 -10.30 -6.48
N LYS A 59 7.46 -9.95 -5.22
CA LYS A 59 7.64 -10.90 -4.11
C LYS A 59 6.33 -11.44 -3.56
N LEU A 60 5.22 -10.71 -3.72
CA LEU A 60 3.89 -11.10 -3.24
C LEU A 60 3.44 -12.48 -3.75
N LYS A 61 3.87 -12.88 -4.95
CA LYS A 61 3.59 -14.23 -5.47
C LYS A 61 4.24 -15.32 -4.62
N SER A 62 5.48 -15.10 -4.19
CA SER A 62 6.19 -16.01 -3.30
C SER A 62 5.56 -16.03 -1.91
N ASP A 63 5.14 -14.86 -1.40
CA ASP A 63 4.47 -14.76 -0.09
C ASP A 63 3.17 -15.56 -0.08
N HIS A 64 2.34 -15.45 -1.14
CA HIS A 64 1.14 -16.26 -1.29
C HIS A 64 1.46 -17.77 -1.39
N LYS A 65 2.54 -18.15 -2.08
CA LYS A 65 2.97 -19.55 -2.15
C LYS A 65 3.36 -20.08 -0.78
N ASN A 66 4.16 -19.34 -0.03
CA ASN A 66 4.61 -19.71 1.31
C ASN A 66 3.43 -19.82 2.28
N ALA A 67 2.48 -18.86 2.22
CA ALA A 67 1.27 -18.90 3.03
C ALA A 67 0.41 -20.14 2.72
N ARG A 68 0.35 -20.56 1.45
CA ARG A 68 -0.34 -21.79 1.05
C ARG A 68 0.39 -23.03 1.53
N THR A 69 1.71 -23.13 1.36
CA THR A 69 2.50 -24.25 1.89
C THR A 69 2.34 -24.40 3.41
N LEU A 70 2.31 -23.27 4.13
CA LEU A 70 2.06 -23.28 5.57
C LEU A 70 0.65 -23.78 5.91
N ALA A 71 -0.37 -23.31 5.19
CA ALA A 71 -1.76 -23.74 5.42
C ALA A 71 -1.95 -25.23 5.13
N ASP A 72 -1.38 -25.73 4.04
CA ASP A 72 -1.45 -27.14 3.66
C ASP A 72 -0.77 -28.02 4.73
N GLY A 73 0.46 -27.65 5.18
CA GLY A 73 1.16 -28.39 6.22
C GLY A 73 0.49 -28.37 7.59
N LEU A 74 -0.19 -27.27 7.96
CA LEU A 74 -0.99 -27.21 9.19
C LEU A 74 -2.28 -28.03 9.11
N SER A 75 -2.80 -28.28 7.91
CA SER A 75 -4.01 -29.11 7.72
C SER A 75 -3.72 -30.61 7.80
N GLU A 76 -2.45 -31.01 7.73
CA GLU A 76 -2.00 -32.40 7.80
C GLU A 76 -1.58 -32.83 9.22
N ILE A 77 -1.68 -31.93 10.21
CA ILE A 77 -1.41 -32.15 11.64
C ILE A 77 -2.73 -32.22 12.40
#